data_AF-U3U2I5-F1
#
_entry.id   AF-U3U2I5-F1
#
_cell.length_a   1.000
_cell.length_b   1.000
_cell.length_c   1.000
_cell.angle_alpha   90.00
_cell.angle_beta   90.00
_cell.angle_gamma   90.00
#
_symmetry.space_group_name_H-M   'P 1'
#
loop_
_entity.id
_entity.type
_entity.pdbx_description
1 polymer ?
#
loop_
_entity_poly.entity_id
_entity_poly.type
_entity_poly.pdbx_seq_one_letter_code
_entity_poly.pdbx_strand_id
1 'polypeptide(L)'
;MAKARGEGSIMLENTFRSKGPELLVELAEHTAQTVRQIIDVDPAVASQIGDAVASQMMAVWGGQNVYFPMGLIWKVSQRDREIFADFNGHNHHALARKYKVSLQWIYSVVKRVKKEELARIQGTLFEDEDKPPR
;
A
#
# COMPACT_ATOMS: atom_id res chain seq x y z
N MET A 1 -26.99 51.20 14.67
CA MET A 1 -25.83 50.64 15.39
C MET A 1 -26.09 49.17 15.66
N ALA A 2 -25.38 48.28 14.97
CA ALA A 2 -25.51 46.84 15.11
C ALA A 2 -24.44 46.31 16.08
N LYS A 3 -24.83 45.49 17.07
CA LYS A 3 -23.91 44.79 17.96
C LYS A 3 -24.24 43.30 18.00
N ALA A 4 -23.15 42.53 17.91
CA ALA A 4 -22.96 41.12 18.26
C ALA A 4 -23.57 40.05 17.34
N ARG A 5 -22.75 39.64 16.36
CA ARG A 5 -22.70 38.26 15.86
C ARG A 5 -22.41 37.33 17.04
N GLY A 6 -23.35 36.45 17.36
CA GLY A 6 -23.05 35.21 18.05
C GLY A 6 -22.49 34.23 17.03
N GLU A 7 -21.21 33.88 17.16
CA GLU A 7 -20.59 32.79 16.41
C GLU A 7 -21.21 31.49 16.90
N GLY A 8 -22.25 31.05 16.19
CA GLY A 8 -22.76 29.70 16.33
C GLY A 8 -21.67 28.74 15.87
N SER A 9 -21.10 28.01 16.83
CA SER A 9 -20.33 26.80 16.58
C SER A 9 -21.13 25.93 15.61
N ILE A 10 -20.65 25.85 14.37
CA ILE A 10 -21.27 25.04 13.34
C ILE A 10 -20.96 23.60 13.74
N MET A 11 -21.85 23.03 14.54
CA MET A 11 -21.89 21.60 14.80
C MET A 11 -21.94 20.93 13.43
N LEU A 12 -20.82 20.37 12.98
CA LEU A 12 -20.76 19.58 11.76
C LEU A 12 -21.66 18.37 11.98
N GLU A 13 -22.91 18.53 11.55
CA GLU A 13 -23.96 17.56 11.71
C GLU A 13 -23.56 16.27 11.01
N ASN A 14 -23.59 15.22 11.82
CA ASN A 14 -22.95 13.94 11.65
C ASN A 14 -23.51 13.20 10.43
N THR A 15 -22.98 13.50 9.25
CA THR A 15 -23.35 12.82 8.00
C THR A 15 -22.32 11.74 7.64
N PHE A 16 -21.84 10.98 8.63
CA PHE A 16 -21.00 9.81 8.38
C PHE A 16 -21.90 8.60 8.15
N ARG A 17 -22.29 8.36 6.88
CA ARG A 17 -22.80 7.04 6.48
C ARG A 17 -21.64 6.05 6.48
N SER A 18 -21.56 5.26 7.56
CA SER A 18 -20.78 4.01 7.75
C SER A 18 -19.24 4.06 7.63
N LYS A 19 -18.53 3.51 8.63
CA LYS A 19 -17.09 3.14 8.71
C LYS A 19 -16.01 4.17 8.29
N GLY A 20 -16.37 5.28 7.65
CA GLY A 20 -15.45 6.31 7.19
C GLY A 20 -14.59 6.93 8.29
N PRO A 21 -15.17 7.32 9.46
CA PRO A 21 -14.39 7.83 10.57
C PRO A 21 -13.41 6.79 11.12
N GLU A 22 -13.88 5.56 11.32
CA GLU A 22 -13.06 4.45 11.84
C GLU A 22 -11.89 4.12 10.91
N LEU A 23 -12.13 4.04 9.60
CA LEU A 23 -11.07 3.78 8.61
C LEU A 23 -9.96 4.84 8.63
N LEU A 24 -10.33 6.12 8.73
CA LEU A 24 -9.35 7.22 8.74
C LEU A 24 -8.57 7.28 10.04
N VAL A 25 -9.21 6.97 11.18
CA VAL A 25 -8.52 6.84 12.47
C VAL A 25 -7.53 5.67 12.42
N GLU A 26 -7.95 4.50 11.95
CA GLU A 26 -7.07 3.34 11.79
C GLU A 26 -5.91 3.62 10.82
N LEU A 27 -6.16 4.37 9.74
CA LEU A 27 -5.12 4.77 8.81
C LEU A 27 -4.06 5.66 9.48
N ALA A 28 -4.49 6.64 10.28
CA ALA A 28 -3.58 7.51 11.03
C ALA A 28 -2.73 6.71 12.00
N GLU A 29 -3.35 5.82 12.79
CA GLU A 29 -2.67 4.96 13.75
C GLU A 29 -1.66 4.01 13.08
N HIS A 30 -2.07 3.31 12.01
CA HIS A 30 -1.18 2.41 11.27
C HIS A 30 -0.02 3.15 10.61
N THR A 31 -0.26 4.36 10.12
CA THR A 31 0.80 5.21 9.55
C THR A 31 1.82 5.58 10.63
N ALA A 32 1.36 6.07 11.78
CA ALA A 32 2.22 6.42 12.90
C ALA A 32 3.02 5.21 13.44
N GLN A 33 2.42 4.03 13.48
CA GLN A 33 3.11 2.78 13.83
C GLN A 33 4.18 2.42 12.79
N THR A 34 3.83 2.46 11.50
CA THR A 34 4.74 2.12 10.41
C THR A 34 5.97 3.02 10.39
N VAL A 35 5.77 4.33 10.58
CA VAL A 35 6.88 5.30 10.63
C VAL A 35 7.87 4.95 11.74
N ARG A 36 7.37 4.67 12.96
CA ARG A 36 8.20 4.29 14.12
C ARG A 36 8.92 2.95 13.96
N GLN A 37 8.45 2.07 13.06
CA GLN A 37 9.12 0.80 12.76
C GLN A 37 10.30 0.97 11.79
N ILE A 38 10.31 2.05 11.00
CA ILE A 38 11.30 2.26 9.94
C ILE A 38 12.39 3.23 10.38
N ILE A 39 12.02 4.26 11.14
CA ILE A 39 12.92 5.30 11.63
C ILE A 39 12.67 5.55 13.12
N ASP A 40 13.72 5.97 13.83
CA ASP A 40 13.60 6.44 15.21
C ASP A 40 13.12 7.90 15.21
N VAL A 41 11.95 8.14 15.78
CA VAL A 41 11.24 9.42 15.74
C VAL A 41 10.34 9.53 16.96
N ASP A 42 10.23 10.75 17.47
CA ASP A 42 9.35 11.08 18.58
C ASP A 42 7.90 10.61 18.30
N PRO A 43 7.26 9.89 19.24
CA PRO A 43 5.88 9.40 19.08
C PRO A 43 4.86 10.48 18.69
N ALA A 44 5.02 11.71 19.19
CA ALA A 44 4.15 12.82 18.85
C ALA A 44 4.30 13.25 17.39
N VAL A 45 5.53 13.25 16.87
CA VAL A 45 5.80 13.54 15.45
C VAL A 45 5.21 12.45 14.56
N ALA A 46 5.36 11.18 14.94
CA ALA A 46 4.75 10.07 14.21
C ALA A 46 3.21 10.17 14.18
N SER A 47 2.58 10.56 15.29
CA SER A 47 1.13 10.81 15.35
C SER A 47 0.70 11.93 14.41
N GLN A 48 1.41 13.07 14.42
CA GLN A 48 1.13 14.19 13.53
C GLN A 48 1.23 13.80 12.05
N ILE A 49 2.20 12.96 11.69
CA ILE A 49 2.32 12.41 10.33
C ILE A 49 1.10 11.56 10.00
N GLY A 50 0.66 10.69 10.92
CA GLY A 50 -0.55 9.89 10.75
C GLY A 50 -1.80 10.75 10.50
N ASP A 51 -2.01 11.77 11.32
CA ASP A 51 -3.14 12.69 11.21
C ASP A 51 -3.11 13.48 9.89
N ALA A 52 -1.92 13.94 9.48
CA ALA A 52 -1.72 14.64 8.21
C ALA A 52 -2.05 13.73 7.02
N VAL A 53 -1.64 12.46 7.05
CA VAL A 53 -1.96 11.48 6.00
C VAL A 53 -3.46 11.23 5.94
N ALA A 54 -4.13 10.98 7.07
CA ALA A 54 -5.57 10.75 7.10
C ALA A 54 -6.37 11.97 6.61
N SER A 55 -5.96 13.17 7.00
CA SER A 55 -6.55 14.44 6.54
C SER A 55 -6.40 14.61 5.03
N GLN A 56 -5.23 14.30 4.48
CA GLN A 56 -4.99 14.35 3.04
C GLN A 56 -5.86 13.34 2.28
N MET A 57 -6.01 12.12 2.79
CA MET A 57 -6.86 11.11 2.13
C MET A 57 -8.34 11.53 2.16
N MET A 58 -8.80 12.14 3.25
CA MET A 58 -10.14 12.72 3.31
C MET A 58 -10.32 13.83 2.27
N ALA A 59 -9.33 14.72 2.10
CA ALA A 59 -9.42 15.81 1.13
C ALA A 59 -9.42 15.33 -0.34
N VAL A 60 -8.65 14.28 -0.64
CA VAL A 60 -8.48 13.79 -2.02
C VAL A 60 -9.57 12.79 -2.41
N TRP A 61 -9.99 11.92 -1.49
CA TRP A 61 -10.92 10.81 -1.77
C TRP A 61 -12.27 10.94 -1.06
N GLY A 62 -12.47 11.96 -0.23
CA GLY A 62 -13.73 12.23 0.44
C GLY A 62 -14.89 12.33 -0.56
N GLY A 63 -15.95 11.57 -0.32
CA GLY A 63 -17.12 11.51 -1.20
C GLY A 63 -16.98 10.55 -2.40
N GLN A 64 -15.82 9.91 -2.59
CA GLN A 64 -15.62 8.88 -3.62
C GLN A 64 -15.84 7.48 -3.05
N ASN A 65 -16.28 6.54 -3.89
CA ASN A 65 -16.32 5.12 -3.54
C ASN A 65 -14.97 4.47 -3.87
N VAL A 66 -14.11 4.32 -2.87
CA VAL A 66 -12.75 3.77 -3.02
C VAL A 66 -12.77 2.25 -2.84
N TYR A 67 -12.38 1.51 -3.88
CA TYR A 67 -12.21 0.06 -3.82
C TYR A 67 -10.74 -0.32 -3.60
N PHE A 68 -10.49 -1.13 -2.55
CA PHE A 68 -9.18 -1.71 -2.27
C PHE A 68 -9.14 -3.17 -2.72
N PRO A 69 -8.54 -3.48 -3.89
CA PRO A 69 -8.40 -4.86 -4.35
C PRO A 69 -7.50 -5.68 -3.40
N MET A 70 -8.04 -6.79 -2.89
CA MET A 70 -7.28 -7.78 -2.14
C MET A 70 -6.22 -8.41 -3.04
N GLY A 71 -4.94 -8.23 -2.68
CA GLY A 71 -3.82 -8.80 -3.42
C GLY A 71 -3.18 -7.89 -4.47
N LEU A 72 -3.44 -6.58 -4.43
CA LEU A 72 -2.65 -5.58 -5.18
C LEU A 72 -1.25 -5.44 -4.57
N ILE A 73 -0.42 -6.44 -4.80
CA ILE A 73 0.97 -6.47 -4.40
C ILE A 73 1.76 -5.70 -5.47
N TRP A 74 2.02 -4.42 -5.20
CA TRP A 74 2.78 -3.52 -6.09
C TRP A 74 4.26 -3.89 -6.21
N LYS A 75 4.81 -4.63 -5.23
CA LYS A 75 6.19 -5.11 -5.21
C LYS A 75 6.21 -6.56 -4.74
N VAL A 76 6.98 -7.43 -5.41
CA VAL A 76 7.20 -8.81 -4.95
C VAL A 76 7.65 -8.78 -3.48
N SER A 77 6.79 -9.31 -2.61
CA SER A 77 7.05 -9.38 -1.17
C SER A 77 8.16 -10.40 -0.87
N GLN A 78 8.75 -10.34 0.32
CA GLN A 78 9.71 -11.38 0.74
C GLN A 78 9.08 -12.78 0.70
N ARG A 79 7.82 -12.89 1.14
CA ARG A 79 7.04 -14.12 1.08
C ARG A 79 6.85 -14.62 -0.35
N ASP A 80 6.60 -13.73 -1.31
CA ASP A 80 6.46 -14.09 -2.72
C ASP A 80 7.76 -14.67 -3.28
N ARG A 81 8.93 -14.14 -2.89
CA ARG A 81 10.24 -14.67 -3.28
C ARG A 81 10.47 -16.06 -2.70
N GLU A 82 10.10 -16.28 -1.44
CA GLU A 82 10.19 -17.59 -0.79
C GLU A 82 9.31 -18.63 -1.50
N ILE A 83 8.07 -18.27 -1.83
CA ILE A 83 7.17 -19.15 -2.59
C ILE A 83 7.75 -19.48 -3.96
N PHE A 84 8.34 -18.50 -4.63
CA PHE A 84 8.97 -18.72 -5.93
C PHE A 84 10.25 -19.56 -5.83
N ALA A 85 11.04 -19.39 -4.77
CA ALA A 85 12.22 -20.21 -4.50
C ALA A 85 11.86 -21.69 -4.23
N ASP A 86 10.74 -21.92 -3.54
CA ASP A 86 10.20 -23.27 -3.30
C ASP A 86 9.47 -23.86 -4.52
N PHE A 87 9.25 -23.08 -5.57
CA PHE A 87 8.50 -23.51 -6.74
C PHE A 87 9.36 -24.37 -7.68
N ASN A 88 8.90 -25.59 -7.94
CA ASN A 88 9.62 -26.56 -8.79
C ASN A 88 8.99 -26.77 -10.18
N GLY A 89 8.04 -25.92 -10.58
CA GLY A 89 7.34 -26.01 -11.86
C GLY A 89 5.97 -26.67 -11.80
N HIS A 90 5.74 -27.60 -10.87
CA HIS A 90 4.50 -28.38 -10.81
C HIS A 90 3.88 -28.53 -9.41
N ASN A 91 4.50 -27.97 -8.36
CA ASN A 91 4.06 -28.10 -6.96
C ASN A 91 3.05 -27.05 -6.45
N HIS A 92 2.28 -26.39 -7.32
CA HIS A 92 1.35 -25.30 -6.94
C HIS A 92 0.39 -25.67 -5.79
N HIS A 93 -0.19 -26.87 -5.81
CA HIS A 93 -1.10 -27.33 -4.75
C HIS A 93 -0.39 -27.53 -3.41
N ALA A 94 0.87 -27.99 -3.42
CA ALA A 94 1.65 -28.16 -2.21
C ALA A 94 2.01 -26.81 -1.59
N LEU A 95 2.39 -25.82 -2.42
CA LEU A 95 2.67 -24.46 -1.98
C LEU A 95 1.42 -23.77 -1.42
N ALA A 96 0.26 -23.94 -2.05
CA ALA A 96 -0.99 -23.40 -1.55
C ALA A 96 -1.29 -23.87 -0.11
N ARG A 97 -1.07 -25.15 0.17
CA ARG A 97 -1.19 -25.72 1.53
C ARG A 97 -0.12 -25.19 2.48
N LYS A 98 1.16 -25.23 2.09
CA LYS A 98 2.30 -24.79 2.91
C LYS A 98 2.15 -23.34 3.35
N TYR A 99 1.79 -22.47 2.41
CA TYR A 99 1.68 -21.03 2.65
C TYR A 99 0.28 -20.58 3.05
N LYS A 100 -0.70 -21.48 3.17
CA LYS A 100 -2.09 -21.16 3.56
C LYS A 100 -2.72 -20.06 2.68
N VAL A 101 -2.66 -20.26 1.36
CA VAL A 101 -3.13 -19.31 0.34
C VAL A 101 -3.89 -20.05 -0.75
N SER A 102 -4.65 -19.33 -1.57
CA SER A 102 -5.39 -19.94 -2.67
C SER A 102 -4.44 -20.41 -3.79
N LEU A 103 -4.86 -21.43 -4.53
CA LEU A 103 -4.12 -21.92 -5.70
C LEU A 103 -3.91 -20.82 -6.75
N GLN A 104 -4.94 -20.02 -6.99
CA GLN A 104 -4.88 -18.88 -7.90
C GLN A 104 -3.84 -17.84 -7.47
N TRP A 105 -3.67 -17.64 -6.16
CA TRP A 105 -2.66 -16.75 -5.63
C TRP A 105 -1.24 -17.30 -5.85
N ILE A 106 -1.00 -18.61 -5.72
CA ILE A 106 0.30 -19.20 -6.08
C ILE A 106 0.63 -18.97 -7.56
N TYR A 107 -0.33 -19.17 -8.47
CA TYR A 107 -0.13 -18.87 -9.89
C TYR A 107 0.24 -17.39 -10.13
N SER A 108 -0.42 -16.46 -9.45
CA SER A 108 -0.15 -15.03 -9.61
C SER A 108 1.22 -14.65 -9.05
N VAL A 109 1.64 -15.24 -7.93
CA VAL A 109 2.99 -15.07 -7.35
C VAL A 109 4.05 -15.54 -8.34
N VAL A 110 3.96 -16.78 -8.82
CA VAL A 110 4.95 -17.34 -9.77
C VAL A 110 5.07 -16.46 -11.01
N LYS A 111 3.95 -16.03 -11.58
CA LYS A 111 3.92 -15.14 -12.76
C LYS A 111 4.59 -13.79 -12.47
N ARG A 112 4.33 -13.19 -11.31
CA ARG A 112 4.86 -11.87 -10.92
C ARG A 112 6.36 -11.93 -10.66
N VAL A 113 6.84 -12.89 -9.86
CA VAL A 113 8.28 -13.01 -9.55
C VAL A 113 9.08 -13.34 -10.80
N LYS A 114 8.61 -14.26 -11.65
CA LYS A 114 9.27 -14.56 -12.94
C LYS A 114 9.42 -13.33 -13.83
N LYS A 115 8.39 -12.46 -13.89
CA LYS A 115 8.45 -11.21 -14.67
C LYS A 115 9.50 -10.25 -14.09
N GLU A 116 9.58 -10.13 -12.77
CA GLU A 116 10.56 -9.27 -12.10
C GLU A 116 12.00 -9.78 -12.32
N GLU A 117 12.24 -11.09 -12.18
CA GLU A 117 13.56 -11.71 -12.45
C GLU A 117 13.98 -11.53 -13.90
N LEU A 118 13.07 -11.74 -14.87
CA LEU A 118 13.36 -11.49 -16.28
C LEU A 118 13.69 -10.02 -16.54
N ALA A 119 12.97 -9.07 -15.94
CA ALA A 119 13.26 -7.65 -16.08
C ALA A 119 14.63 -7.28 -15.47
N ARG A 120 15.03 -7.91 -14.35
CA ARG A 120 16.38 -7.74 -13.77
C ARG A 120 17.47 -8.25 -14.71
N ILE A 121 17.25 -9.42 -15.30
CA ILE A 121 18.23 -10.06 -16.20
C ILE A 121 18.32 -9.29 -17.54
N GLN A 122 17.18 -8.89 -18.11
CA GLN A 122 17.13 -8.19 -19.41
C GLN A 122 17.58 -6.73 -19.34
N GLY A 123 17.69 -6.12 -18.15
CA GLY A 123 18.16 -4.76 -17.94
C GLY A 123 19.63 -4.48 -18.32
N THR A 124 20.29 -5.39 -19.05
CA THR A 124 21.67 -5.23 -19.56
C THR A 124 21.85 -5.71 -21.02
N LEU A 125 20.77 -6.03 -21.74
CA LEU A 125 20.92 -6.67 -23.05
C LEU A 125 21.27 -5.70 -24.20
N PHE A 126 21.20 -4.38 -23.98
CA PHE A 126 21.48 -3.35 -25.02
C PHE A 126 22.11 -2.06 -24.46
N GLU A 127 23.03 -2.16 -23.51
CA GLU A 127 23.92 -1.04 -23.17
C GLU A 127 25.32 -1.39 -23.67
N ASP A 128 25.84 -0.56 -24.57
CA ASP A 128 27.17 -0.61 -25.23
C ASP A 128 27.33 -1.50 -26.47
N GLU A 129 26.72 -1.14 -27.62
CA GLU A 129 27.36 -1.21 -28.95
C GLU A 129 26.53 -0.39 -29.97
N ASP A 130 26.68 0.93 -29.97
CA ASP A 130 26.42 1.76 -31.18
C ASP A 130 26.87 3.22 -30.96
N LYS A 131 28.17 3.42 -30.81
CA LYS A 131 28.76 4.75 -31.04
C LYS A 131 29.80 4.63 -32.15
N PRO A 132 29.57 5.22 -33.34
CA PRO A 132 30.55 5.17 -34.41
C PRO A 132 31.85 5.88 -33.97
N PRO A 133 33.03 5.39 -34.38
CA PRO A 133 34.30 5.99 -34.02
C PRO A 133 34.41 7.40 -34.62
N ARG A 134 35.06 8.30 -33.87
CA ARG A 134 35.23 9.73 -34.19
C ARG A 134 35.96 9.95 -35.50
#